data_AF-A0A532DJS0-F1
#
_entry.id   AF-A0A532DJS0-F1
#
_cell.length_a   1.000
_cell.length_b   1.000
_cell.length_c   1.000
_cell.angle_alpha   90.00
_cell.angle_beta   90.00
_cell.angle_gamma   90.00
#
_symmetry.space_group_name_H-M   'P 1'
#
loop_
_entity.id
_entity.type
_entity.pdbx_description
1 polymer ?
#
loop_
_entity_poly.entity_id
_entity_poly.type
_entity_poly.pdbx_seq_one_letter_code
_entity_poly.pdbx_strand_id
1 'polypeptide(L)'
;MISCRRSSAQRKNPALVEQRRANRPSVARALPRLLRKGEPVDGTLVLIGGTDLLHFQMRVAQSHLRHDMTPSYWSHVAVAMRCDTGLELHEVAIDPPGGFADMPALNGIHTVSLDRYDDRNRFPNLAVLRFPIEESPGETVCDAILKVQRERGLLDLTTLVLPWLGYAWGAGLPANPLLSGNGIPSAAFAEAVFAALGVELTPGLATKASCPEAIWQAARWWHQYYEKPLPPELEEGRQVAKPRGLYWVGQRHACLREF
;
A
#
# COMPACT_ATOMS: atom_id res chain seq x y z
N MET A 1 13.01 18.11 0.30
CA MET A 1 13.26 17.02 -0.67
C MET A 1 13.15 15.71 0.09
N ILE A 2 12.34 14.75 -0.36
CA ILE A 2 12.19 13.47 0.36
C ILE A 2 13.53 12.73 0.25
N SER A 3 14.15 12.45 1.40
CA SER A 3 15.41 11.69 1.45
C SER A 3 15.09 10.21 1.28
N CYS A 4 15.04 9.75 0.02
CA CYS A 4 14.96 8.33 -0.30
C CYS A 4 16.36 7.88 -0.74
N ARG A 5 16.85 6.77 -0.17
CA ARG A 5 18.06 6.12 -0.70
C ARG A 5 17.81 5.71 -2.15
N ARG A 6 18.87 5.57 -2.95
CA ARG A 6 18.78 5.04 -4.33
C ARG A 6 19.07 3.55 -4.33
N SER A 7 18.28 2.76 -5.06
CA SER A 7 18.57 1.35 -5.30
C SER A 7 19.81 1.21 -6.18
N SER A 8 20.62 0.17 -5.92
CA SER A 8 21.72 -0.26 -6.79
C SER A 8 21.24 -1.14 -7.97
N ALA A 9 19.97 -1.53 -8.01
CA ALA A 9 19.46 -2.42 -9.03
C ALA A 9 19.43 -1.77 -10.42
N GLN A 10 20.00 -2.46 -11.40
CA GLN A 10 20.02 -2.01 -12.80
C GLN A 10 18.77 -2.43 -13.60
N ARG A 11 17.99 -3.39 -13.09
CA ARG A 11 16.79 -3.93 -13.75
C ARG A 11 15.61 -3.92 -12.80
N LYS A 12 14.40 -3.79 -13.38
CA LYS A 12 13.13 -3.92 -12.66
C LYS A 12 12.95 -5.35 -12.18
N ASN A 13 12.27 -5.50 -11.06
CA ASN A 13 11.91 -6.79 -10.51
C ASN A 13 11.07 -7.62 -11.49
N PRO A 14 11.59 -8.76 -11.99
CA PRO A 14 10.86 -9.60 -12.94
C PRO A 14 9.66 -10.32 -12.30
N ALA A 15 9.60 -10.41 -10.96
CA ALA A 15 8.49 -11.02 -10.23
C ALA A 15 7.25 -10.10 -10.11
N LEU A 16 7.33 -8.86 -10.59
CA LEU A 16 6.18 -7.96 -10.73
C LEU A 16 5.66 -7.99 -12.16
N VAL A 17 4.52 -8.62 -12.37
CA VAL A 17 3.96 -8.84 -13.72
C VAL A 17 2.77 -7.92 -13.97
N GLU A 18 2.86 -7.10 -15.02
CA GLU A 18 1.74 -6.31 -15.51
C GLU A 18 0.75 -7.24 -16.21
N GLN A 19 -0.49 -7.25 -15.74
CA GLN A 19 -1.58 -7.96 -16.39
C GLN A 19 -2.34 -7.01 -17.32
N ARG A 20 -2.73 -7.53 -18.48
CA ARG A 20 -3.72 -6.84 -19.32
C ARG A 20 -5.05 -6.86 -18.58
N ARG A 21 -5.67 -5.69 -18.44
CA ARG A 21 -7.01 -5.55 -17.86
C ARG A 21 -8.07 -6.06 -18.85
N ALA A 22 -8.15 -7.37 -19.06
CA ALA A 22 -9.20 -8.00 -19.86
C ALA A 22 -10.56 -7.72 -19.18
N ASN A 23 -11.51 -7.16 -19.91
CA ASN A 23 -12.89 -6.88 -19.47
C ASN A 23 -13.09 -5.88 -18.31
N ARG A 24 -12.08 -5.08 -17.93
CA ARG A 24 -12.19 -4.03 -16.89
C ARG A 24 -12.94 -4.46 -15.61
N PRO A 25 -12.56 -5.57 -14.94
CA PRO A 25 -13.17 -5.91 -13.67
C PRO A 25 -12.87 -4.81 -12.64
N SER A 26 -13.75 -4.72 -11.65
CA SER A 26 -13.54 -3.94 -10.44
C SER A 26 -12.47 -4.57 -9.55
N VAL A 27 -11.99 -3.84 -8.55
CA VAL A 27 -11.03 -4.37 -7.58
C VAL A 27 -11.64 -5.57 -6.86
N ALA A 28 -12.89 -5.46 -6.40
CA ALA A 28 -13.58 -6.52 -5.67
C ALA A 28 -13.66 -7.85 -6.44
N ARG A 29 -13.92 -7.78 -7.75
CA ARG A 29 -14.05 -8.99 -8.59
C ARG A 29 -12.71 -9.59 -8.98
N ALA A 30 -11.65 -8.78 -9.04
CA ALA A 30 -10.38 -9.21 -9.59
C ALA A 30 -9.34 -9.54 -8.52
N LEU A 31 -9.40 -8.93 -7.33
CA LEU A 31 -8.49 -9.26 -6.23
C LEU A 31 -8.54 -10.76 -5.86
N PRO A 32 -9.71 -11.41 -5.65
CA PRO A 32 -9.75 -12.85 -5.37
C PRO A 32 -9.12 -13.73 -6.47
N ARG A 33 -9.09 -13.24 -7.73
CA ARG A 33 -8.48 -13.96 -8.86
C ARG A 33 -6.97 -13.75 -8.93
N LEU A 34 -6.49 -12.56 -8.55
CA LEU A 34 -5.07 -12.25 -8.46
C LEU A 34 -4.39 -12.96 -7.29
N LEU A 35 -5.15 -13.22 -6.23
CA LEU A 35 -4.71 -14.08 -5.14
C LEU A 35 -4.74 -15.54 -5.62
N ARG A 36 -3.57 -16.06 -6.02
CA ARG A 36 -3.45 -17.43 -6.53
C ARG A 36 -3.95 -18.43 -5.49
N LYS A 37 -4.70 -19.44 -5.95
CA LYS A 37 -5.17 -20.54 -5.11
C LYS A 37 -3.97 -21.26 -4.48
N GLY A 38 -3.95 -21.34 -3.16
CA GLY A 38 -2.87 -21.99 -2.38
C GLY A 38 -1.72 -21.06 -1.96
N GLU A 39 -1.71 -19.79 -2.35
CA GLU A 39 -0.77 -18.81 -1.78
C GLU A 39 -1.36 -18.17 -0.51
N PRO A 40 -0.53 -17.83 0.49
CA PRO A 40 -0.96 -17.05 1.64
C PRO A 40 -1.54 -15.71 1.19
N VAL A 41 -2.70 -15.37 1.76
CA VAL A 41 -3.41 -14.11 1.48
C VAL A 41 -3.14 -13.08 2.57
N ASP A 42 -3.05 -13.54 3.80
CA ASP A 42 -2.82 -12.69 4.97
C ASP A 42 -1.49 -11.94 4.82
N GLY A 43 -1.52 -10.65 5.08
CA GLY A 43 -0.38 -9.77 4.84
C GLY A 43 -0.14 -9.45 3.37
N THR A 44 -1.05 -9.75 2.44
CA THR A 44 -0.89 -9.27 1.05
C THR A 44 -1.22 -7.78 0.98
N LEU A 45 -0.33 -6.96 0.42
CA LEU A 45 -0.58 -5.54 0.20
C LEU A 45 -1.39 -5.33 -1.07
N VAL A 46 -2.42 -4.50 -0.96
CA VAL A 46 -3.32 -4.13 -2.07
C VAL A 46 -3.19 -2.64 -2.30
N LEU A 47 -2.48 -2.25 -3.37
CA LEU A 47 -2.33 -0.86 -3.77
C LEU A 47 -3.43 -0.49 -4.76
N ILE A 48 -4.11 0.61 -4.49
CA ILE A 48 -5.28 1.06 -5.23
C ILE A 48 -5.02 2.47 -5.74
N GLY A 49 -5.38 2.74 -6.99
CA GLY A 49 -5.35 4.09 -7.55
C GLY A 49 -6.75 4.54 -7.94
N GLY A 50 -7.24 5.57 -7.26
CA GLY A 50 -8.50 6.22 -7.55
C GLY A 50 -8.40 7.38 -8.55
N THR A 51 -9.56 7.86 -9.02
CA THR A 51 -9.67 8.99 -9.98
C THR A 51 -10.45 10.19 -9.47
N ASP A 52 -11.09 10.11 -8.30
CA ASP A 52 -11.74 11.28 -7.71
C ASP A 52 -10.70 12.32 -7.27
N LEU A 53 -11.17 13.51 -6.86
CA LEU A 53 -10.31 14.63 -6.52
C LEU A 53 -9.30 14.28 -5.42
N LEU A 54 -9.77 13.61 -4.37
CA LEU A 54 -8.94 13.22 -3.23
C LEU A 54 -7.84 12.26 -3.67
N HIS A 55 -8.17 11.18 -4.37
CA HIS A 55 -7.18 10.21 -4.84
C HIS A 55 -6.24 10.82 -5.89
N PHE A 56 -6.73 11.73 -6.74
CA PHE A 56 -5.90 12.46 -7.68
C PHE A 56 -4.85 13.31 -6.94
N GLN A 57 -5.23 14.09 -5.94
CA GLN A 57 -4.31 14.89 -5.14
C GLN A 57 -3.27 14.01 -4.42
N MET A 58 -3.69 12.87 -3.85
CA MET A 58 -2.76 11.92 -3.24
C MET A 58 -1.72 11.39 -4.24
N ARG A 59 -2.14 11.11 -5.48
CA ARG A 59 -1.22 10.65 -6.53
C ARG A 59 -0.27 11.76 -6.97
N VAL A 60 -0.75 13.01 -7.07
CA VAL A 60 0.07 14.19 -7.40
C VAL A 60 1.10 14.46 -6.31
N ALA A 61 0.73 14.38 -5.04
CA ALA A 61 1.63 14.58 -3.89
C ALA A 61 2.86 13.67 -3.95
N GLN A 62 2.69 12.46 -4.49
CA GLN A 62 3.75 11.45 -4.61
C GLN A 62 4.64 11.62 -5.86
N SER A 63 4.35 12.57 -6.75
CA SER A 63 5.07 12.76 -8.02
C SER A 63 6.58 12.96 -7.85
N HIS A 64 7.00 13.59 -6.74
CA HIS A 64 8.41 13.82 -6.39
C HIS A 64 9.24 12.54 -6.18
N LEU A 65 8.59 11.39 -5.99
CA LEU A 65 9.27 10.09 -5.87
C LEU A 65 9.52 9.42 -7.20
N ARG A 66 8.98 9.98 -8.29
CA ARG A 66 9.14 9.45 -9.64
C ARG A 66 10.11 10.30 -10.44
N HIS A 67 10.98 9.62 -11.18
CA HIS A 67 11.93 10.25 -12.09
C HIS A 67 11.28 11.11 -13.18
N ASP A 68 10.03 10.78 -13.56
CA ASP A 68 9.28 11.46 -14.61
C ASP A 68 8.39 12.58 -14.08
N MET A 69 8.37 12.82 -12.75
CA MET A 69 7.49 13.80 -12.07
C MET A 69 5.99 13.63 -12.39
N THR A 70 5.60 12.49 -12.97
CA THR A 70 4.19 12.20 -13.20
C THR A 70 3.54 11.78 -11.87
N PRO A 71 2.23 11.97 -11.70
CA PRO A 71 1.53 11.47 -10.53
C PRO A 71 1.70 9.95 -10.38
N SER A 72 1.74 9.47 -9.14
CA SER A 72 1.76 8.03 -8.83
C SER A 72 0.60 7.30 -9.52
N TYR A 73 0.70 5.98 -9.71
CA TYR A 73 -0.46 5.16 -10.09
C TYR A 73 -1.35 4.80 -8.90
N TRP A 74 -0.85 5.00 -7.67
CA TRP A 74 -1.41 4.48 -6.43
C TRP A 74 -1.73 5.63 -5.49
N SER A 75 -2.97 5.72 -5.04
CA SER A 75 -3.43 6.68 -4.03
C SER A 75 -3.53 6.07 -2.65
N HIS A 76 -3.68 4.75 -2.56
CA HIS A 76 -4.01 4.04 -1.33
C HIS A 76 -3.33 2.68 -1.26
N VAL A 77 -3.18 2.15 -0.05
CA VAL A 77 -2.73 0.78 0.18
C VAL A 77 -3.46 0.19 1.38
N ALA A 78 -3.88 -1.06 1.26
CA ALA A 78 -4.52 -1.83 2.31
C ALA A 78 -3.77 -3.16 2.55
N VAL A 79 -3.95 -3.74 3.73
CA VAL A 79 -3.45 -5.08 4.08
C VAL A 79 -4.62 -6.05 3.98
N ALA A 80 -4.52 -7.05 3.09
CA ALA A 80 -5.55 -8.05 2.91
C ALA A 80 -5.43 -9.17 3.94
N MET A 81 -6.57 -9.55 4.51
CA MET A 81 -6.70 -10.63 5.50
C MET A 81 -7.88 -11.53 5.13
N ARG A 82 -7.68 -12.84 5.27
CA ARG A 82 -8.74 -13.82 5.15
C ARG A 82 -9.52 -13.89 6.47
N CYS A 83 -10.84 -13.86 6.37
CA CYS A 83 -11.76 -14.06 7.47
C CYS A 83 -12.71 -15.23 7.15
N ASP A 84 -13.56 -15.60 8.12
CA ASP A 84 -14.53 -16.70 7.95
C ASP A 84 -15.51 -16.45 6.79
N THR A 85 -15.85 -15.18 6.54
CA THR A 85 -16.82 -14.76 5.52
C THR A 85 -16.18 -14.47 4.16
N GLY A 86 -14.84 -14.47 4.06
CA GLY A 86 -14.13 -14.24 2.81
C GLY A 86 -12.82 -13.47 2.96
N LEU A 87 -12.71 -12.36 2.23
CA LEU A 87 -11.52 -11.51 2.18
C LEU A 87 -11.89 -10.10 2.61
N GLU A 88 -11.12 -9.56 3.54
CA GLU A 88 -11.27 -8.21 4.06
C GLU A 88 -9.97 -7.42 3.88
N LEU A 89 -10.10 -6.10 3.93
CA LEU A 89 -9.00 -5.16 3.84
C LEU A 89 -8.91 -4.36 5.13
N HIS A 90 -7.72 -4.31 5.72
CA HIS A 90 -7.39 -3.42 6.83
C HIS A 90 -6.65 -2.21 6.28
N GLU A 91 -7.12 -1.02 6.65
CA GLU A 91 -6.60 0.23 6.10
C GLU A 91 -6.86 1.45 6.99
N VAL A 92 -6.13 2.53 6.72
CA VAL A 92 -6.40 3.86 7.26
C VAL A 92 -6.70 4.79 6.10
N ALA A 93 -7.99 5.10 5.91
CA ALA A 93 -8.46 5.93 4.81
C ALA A 93 -8.61 7.40 5.20
N ILE A 94 -8.32 8.28 4.24
CA ILE A 94 -8.61 9.72 4.35
C ILE A 94 -10.09 9.99 4.01
N ASP A 95 -10.75 9.05 3.33
CA ASP A 95 -12.19 9.04 3.03
C ASP A 95 -12.87 7.79 3.63
N PRO A 96 -12.88 7.59 4.96
CA PRO A 96 -13.46 6.39 5.55
C PRO A 96 -14.93 6.22 5.15
N PRO A 97 -15.46 4.99 5.12
CA PRO A 97 -16.86 4.75 4.78
C PRO A 97 -17.75 5.45 5.81
N GLY A 98 -18.67 6.31 5.35
CA GLY A 98 -19.50 7.13 6.23
C GLY A 98 -18.85 8.45 6.69
N GLY A 99 -17.60 8.74 6.29
CA GLY A 99 -16.89 9.97 6.65
C GLY A 99 -16.40 10.00 8.11
N PHE A 100 -15.91 11.17 8.54
CA PHE A 100 -15.48 11.40 9.92
C PHE A 100 -16.64 11.93 10.75
N ALA A 101 -17.50 11.04 11.23
CA ALA A 101 -18.62 11.42 12.12
C ALA A 101 -18.14 11.70 13.56
N ASP A 102 -17.13 10.98 14.02
CA ASP A 102 -16.56 11.05 15.37
C ASP A 102 -15.02 10.99 15.35
N MET A 103 -14.39 11.16 16.51
CA MET A 103 -12.96 10.91 16.66
C MET A 103 -12.62 9.48 16.21
N PRO A 104 -11.60 9.28 15.35
CA PRO A 104 -11.25 7.95 14.88
C PRO A 104 -10.93 6.99 16.02
N ALA A 105 -11.76 5.95 16.19
CA ALA A 105 -11.49 4.84 17.09
C ALA A 105 -10.36 3.97 16.50
N LEU A 106 -9.77 3.09 17.33
CA LEU A 106 -8.84 2.06 16.86
C LEU A 106 -7.65 2.62 16.04
N ASN A 107 -7.14 3.80 16.44
CA ASN A 107 -6.08 4.52 15.74
C ASN A 107 -6.43 4.85 14.26
N GLY A 108 -7.72 4.93 13.92
CA GLY A 108 -8.19 5.17 12.55
C GLY A 108 -8.08 3.97 11.60
N ILE A 109 -7.81 2.77 12.13
CA ILE A 109 -7.78 1.54 11.35
C ILE A 109 -9.21 1.04 11.16
N HIS A 110 -9.57 0.78 9.92
CA HIS A 110 -10.85 0.21 9.52
C HIS A 110 -10.65 -1.15 8.87
N THR A 111 -11.61 -2.04 9.11
CA THR A 111 -11.76 -3.27 8.36
C THR A 111 -12.92 -3.07 7.38
N VAL A 112 -12.67 -3.28 6.09
CA VAL A 112 -13.66 -3.04 5.03
C VAL A 112 -13.80 -4.25 4.13
N SER A 113 -15.00 -4.45 3.60
CA SER A 113 -15.22 -5.42 2.53
C SER A 113 -14.62 -4.91 1.21
N LEU A 114 -14.39 -5.83 0.28
CA LEU A 114 -13.94 -5.50 -1.06
C LEU A 114 -14.89 -4.60 -1.84
N ASP A 115 -16.17 -4.58 -1.48
CA ASP A 115 -17.22 -3.82 -2.17
C ASP A 115 -16.95 -2.31 -2.12
N ARG A 116 -16.19 -1.85 -1.12
CA ARG A 116 -15.67 -0.47 -1.04
C ARG A 116 -15.00 -0.03 -2.36
N TYR A 117 -14.36 -0.97 -3.05
CA TYR A 117 -13.60 -0.73 -4.28
C TYR A 117 -14.26 -1.37 -5.52
N ASP A 118 -15.57 -1.62 -5.51
CA ASP A 118 -16.27 -2.25 -6.65
C ASP A 118 -16.49 -1.29 -7.83
N ASP A 119 -16.41 0.03 -7.63
CA ASP A 119 -16.50 0.99 -8.74
C ASP A 119 -15.21 0.99 -9.58
N ARG A 120 -15.28 0.30 -10.73
CA ARG A 120 -14.21 0.17 -11.71
C ARG A 120 -13.77 1.47 -12.40
N ASN A 121 -14.63 2.49 -12.41
CA ASN A 121 -14.34 3.80 -12.98
C ASN A 121 -13.64 4.68 -11.96
N ARG A 122 -14.12 4.64 -10.70
CA ARG A 122 -13.48 5.33 -9.57
C ARG A 122 -12.11 4.73 -9.24
N PHE A 123 -11.96 3.40 -9.31
CA PHE A 123 -10.73 2.67 -8.97
C PHE A 123 -10.17 1.85 -10.15
N PRO A 124 -9.54 2.51 -11.15
CA PRO A 124 -9.05 1.84 -12.35
C PRO A 124 -7.73 1.08 -12.16
N ASN A 125 -6.95 1.39 -11.13
CA ASN A 125 -5.60 0.86 -10.92
C ASN A 125 -5.58 -0.09 -9.71
N LEU A 126 -4.93 -1.24 -9.87
CA LEU A 126 -4.72 -2.21 -8.78
C LEU A 126 -3.32 -2.82 -8.89
N ALA A 127 -2.66 -2.96 -7.75
CA ALA A 127 -1.51 -3.84 -7.60
C ALA A 127 -1.67 -4.69 -6.34
N VAL A 128 -1.24 -5.94 -6.44
CA VAL A 128 -1.23 -6.92 -5.36
C VAL A 128 0.23 -7.31 -5.14
N LEU A 129 0.77 -6.95 -3.99
CA LEU A 129 2.17 -7.15 -3.63
C LEU A 129 2.29 -8.08 -2.44
N ARG A 130 3.21 -9.03 -2.53
CA ARG A 130 3.62 -9.89 -1.43
C ARG A 130 5.08 -9.66 -1.15
N PHE A 131 5.38 -9.27 0.08
CA PHE A 131 6.74 -9.22 0.58
C PHE A 131 7.07 -10.54 1.29
N PRO A 132 8.36 -10.90 1.36
CA PRO A 132 8.77 -12.08 2.09
C PRO A 132 8.53 -11.87 3.60
N ILE A 133 7.69 -12.72 4.19
CA ILE A 133 7.48 -12.81 5.64
C ILE A 133 8.02 -14.18 6.07
N GLU A 134 8.81 -14.21 7.15
CA GLU A 134 9.52 -15.43 7.59
C GLU A 134 8.59 -16.45 8.26
N GLU A 135 7.53 -15.97 8.92
CA GLU A 135 6.60 -16.79 9.71
C GLU A 135 5.26 -17.04 8.99
N SER A 136 4.48 -18.00 9.50
CA SER A 136 3.11 -18.26 9.02
C SER A 136 2.26 -16.99 9.16
N PRO A 137 1.72 -16.43 8.06
CA PRO A 137 1.30 -15.03 8.05
C PRO A 137 -0.05 -14.74 8.71
N GLY A 138 -0.89 -15.74 8.97
CA GLY A 138 -2.27 -15.48 9.44
C GLY A 138 -2.35 -14.82 10.81
N GLU A 139 -1.93 -15.54 11.86
CA GLU A 139 -1.98 -15.05 13.24
C GLU A 139 -1.00 -13.89 13.47
N THR A 140 0.21 -14.00 12.90
CA THR A 140 1.27 -13.00 13.06
C THR A 140 0.89 -11.63 12.47
N VAL A 141 0.27 -11.59 11.28
CA VAL A 141 -0.18 -10.32 10.69
C VAL A 141 -1.35 -9.74 11.47
N CYS A 142 -2.28 -10.57 11.95
CA CYS A 142 -3.39 -10.11 12.79
C CYS A 142 -2.88 -9.44 14.07
N ASP A 143 -1.94 -10.08 14.77
CA ASP A 143 -1.30 -9.54 15.96
C ASP A 143 -0.55 -8.23 15.68
N ALA A 144 0.15 -8.15 14.54
CA ALA A 144 0.82 -6.92 14.12
C ALA A 144 -0.18 -5.77 13.88
N ILE A 145 -1.33 -6.04 13.24
CA ILE A 145 -2.40 -5.05 13.06
C ILE A 145 -2.95 -4.61 14.43
N LEU A 146 -3.28 -5.55 15.30
CA LEU A 146 -3.78 -5.28 16.65
C LEU A 146 -2.78 -4.47 17.49
N LYS A 147 -1.47 -4.71 17.31
CA LYS A 147 -0.42 -3.93 17.95
C LYS A 147 -0.45 -2.48 17.48
N VAL A 148 -0.44 -2.22 16.17
CA VAL A 148 -0.52 -0.85 15.62
C VAL A 148 -1.82 -0.14 16.02
N GLN A 149 -2.91 -0.91 16.16
CA GLN A 149 -4.21 -0.43 16.61
C GLN A 149 -4.21 0.05 18.07
N ARG A 150 -3.52 -0.69 18.96
CA ARG A 150 -3.50 -0.42 20.40
C ARG A 150 -2.38 0.54 20.81
N GLU A 151 -1.23 0.49 20.14
CA GLU A 151 -0.02 1.21 20.51
C GLU A 151 0.17 2.50 19.70
N ARG A 152 -0.57 3.56 20.04
CA ARG A 152 -0.39 4.90 19.39
C ARG A 152 1.02 5.49 19.56
N GLY A 153 1.80 5.00 20.53
CA GLY A 153 3.21 5.37 20.69
C GLY A 153 4.12 4.88 19.57
N LEU A 154 3.73 3.80 18.86
CA LEU A 154 4.47 3.30 17.70
C LEU A 154 4.25 4.21 16.49
N LEU A 155 2.98 4.52 16.20
CA LEU A 155 2.57 5.45 15.15
C LEU A 155 1.18 5.98 15.45
N ASP A 156 1.05 7.28 15.64
CA ASP A 156 -0.24 7.93 15.80
C ASP A 156 -0.84 8.27 14.43
N LEU A 157 -1.58 7.31 13.88
CA LEU A 157 -2.21 7.41 12.56
C LEU A 157 -3.30 8.47 12.53
N THR A 158 -3.97 8.71 13.66
CA THR A 158 -4.99 9.76 13.78
C THR A 158 -4.36 11.14 13.59
N THR A 159 -3.22 11.39 14.23
CA THR A 159 -2.44 12.63 14.03
C THR A 159 -1.94 12.74 12.58
N LEU A 160 -1.55 11.62 11.97
CA LEU A 160 -1.06 11.60 10.59
C LEU A 160 -2.16 11.92 9.56
N VAL A 161 -3.42 11.60 9.84
CA VAL A 161 -4.55 11.91 8.93
C VAL A 161 -4.80 13.42 8.79
N LEU A 162 -4.62 14.21 9.86
CA LEU A 162 -5.01 15.63 9.87
C LEU A 162 -4.32 16.50 8.81
N PRO A 163 -2.97 16.45 8.63
CA PRO A 163 -2.31 17.20 7.56
C PRO A 163 -2.81 16.80 6.16
N TRP A 164 -3.18 15.54 5.98
CA TRP A 164 -3.70 15.04 4.71
C TRP A 164 -5.12 15.50 4.42
N LEU A 165 -5.97 15.63 5.44
CA LEU A 165 -7.28 16.25 5.29
C LEU A 165 -7.15 17.72 4.87
N GLY A 166 -6.28 18.48 5.53
CA GLY A 166 -6.00 19.87 5.14
C GLY A 166 -5.52 19.97 3.68
N TYR A 167 -4.56 19.14 3.29
CA TYR A 167 -4.05 19.08 1.92
C TYR A 167 -5.13 18.69 0.89
N ALA A 168 -5.89 17.63 1.15
CA ALA A 168 -6.88 17.11 0.21
C ALA A 168 -8.08 18.05 0.06
N TRP A 169 -8.55 18.64 1.17
CA TRP A 169 -9.67 19.59 1.13
C TRP A 169 -9.26 20.98 0.66
N GLY A 170 -7.96 21.24 0.45
CA GLY A 170 -7.45 22.57 0.15
C GLY A 170 -7.69 23.57 1.30
N ALA A 171 -7.79 23.06 2.53
CA ALA A 171 -8.03 23.85 3.73
C ALA A 171 -6.72 24.05 4.50
N GLY A 172 -6.43 25.29 4.91
CA GLY A 172 -5.20 25.65 5.60
C GLY A 172 -4.03 25.93 4.66
N LEU A 173 -2.79 25.64 5.10
CA LEU A 173 -1.58 25.77 4.26
C LEU A 173 -1.50 24.55 3.32
N PRO A 174 -1.67 24.71 2.00
CA PRO A 174 -1.76 23.60 1.04
C PRO A 174 -0.38 23.04 0.68
N ALA A 175 0.51 22.91 1.64
CA ALA A 175 1.82 22.29 1.44
C ALA A 175 1.66 20.76 1.39
N ASN A 176 2.34 20.12 0.45
CA ASN A 176 2.35 18.67 0.32
C ASN A 176 2.91 18.01 1.60
N PRO A 177 2.09 17.24 2.38
CA PRO A 177 2.51 16.67 3.66
C PRO A 177 3.73 15.75 3.54
N LEU A 178 3.91 15.07 2.41
CA LEU A 178 5.06 14.20 2.17
C LEU A 178 6.39 14.96 2.24
N LEU A 179 6.41 16.22 1.79
CA LEU A 179 7.62 17.04 1.81
C LEU A 179 8.04 17.42 3.23
N SER A 180 7.11 17.38 4.18
CA SER A 180 7.33 17.59 5.62
C SER A 180 7.57 16.28 6.38
N GLY A 181 7.68 15.15 5.68
CA GLY A 181 7.90 13.83 6.29
C GLY A 181 6.63 13.18 6.85
N ASN A 182 5.45 13.67 6.48
CA ASN A 182 4.17 13.06 6.79
C ASN A 182 3.72 12.16 5.63
N GLY A 183 3.92 10.86 5.81
CA GLY A 183 3.53 9.78 4.92
C GLY A 183 2.02 9.68 4.76
N ILE A 184 1.58 9.03 3.68
CA ILE A 184 0.15 8.76 3.48
C ILE A 184 -0.31 7.77 4.57
N PRO A 185 -1.41 8.04 5.31
CA PRO A 185 -1.79 7.23 6.48
C PRO A 185 -1.91 5.74 6.19
N SER A 186 -2.50 5.38 5.05
CA SER A 186 -2.67 3.98 4.64
C SER A 186 -1.33 3.25 4.45
N ALA A 187 -0.33 3.94 3.91
CA ALA A 187 1.00 3.38 3.69
C ALA A 187 1.86 3.37 4.95
N ALA A 188 1.77 4.42 5.77
CA ALA A 188 2.43 4.43 7.06
C ALA A 188 1.88 3.31 7.97
N PHE A 189 0.57 3.05 7.91
CA PHE A 189 -0.06 1.89 8.55
C PHE A 189 0.53 0.57 8.03
N ALA A 190 0.52 0.34 6.71
CA ALA A 190 1.08 -0.87 6.12
C ALA A 190 2.55 -1.07 6.50
N GLU A 191 3.35 -0.02 6.47
CA GLU A 191 4.76 -0.03 6.89
C GLU A 191 4.90 -0.39 8.37
N ALA A 192 4.06 0.15 9.26
CA ALA A 192 4.09 -0.16 10.69
C ALA A 192 3.72 -1.64 10.97
N VAL A 193 2.74 -2.18 10.25
CA VAL A 193 2.34 -3.60 10.34
C VAL A 193 3.51 -4.49 9.92
N PHE A 194 4.13 -4.23 8.77
CA PHE A 194 5.26 -5.02 8.28
C PHE A 194 6.52 -4.85 9.12
N ALA A 195 6.77 -3.65 9.65
CA ALA A 195 7.89 -3.42 10.57
C ALA A 195 7.74 -4.25 11.85
N ALA A 196 6.51 -4.42 12.36
CA ALA A 196 6.24 -5.32 13.49
C ALA A 196 6.50 -6.80 13.15
N LEU A 197 6.43 -7.16 11.86
CA LEU A 197 6.79 -8.49 11.33
C LEU A 197 8.27 -8.60 10.94
N GLY A 198 9.10 -7.60 11.26
CA GLY A 198 10.52 -7.57 10.92
C GLY A 198 10.83 -7.31 9.44
N VAL A 199 9.87 -6.82 8.67
CA VAL A 199 10.01 -6.53 7.24
C VAL A 199 9.90 -5.02 7.00
N GLU A 200 10.92 -4.42 6.38
CA GLU A 200 10.90 -3.02 5.97
C GLU A 200 10.36 -2.91 4.54
N LEU A 201 9.19 -2.29 4.33
CA LEU A 201 8.58 -2.16 3.01
C LEU A 201 9.24 -1.07 2.18
N THR A 202 9.76 0.00 2.82
CA THR A 202 10.44 1.11 2.14
C THR A 202 11.84 1.34 2.69
N PRO A 203 12.85 0.57 2.21
CA PRO A 203 14.20 0.61 2.74
C PRO A 203 14.80 2.01 2.77
N GLY A 204 15.17 2.48 3.97
CA GLY A 204 15.80 3.78 4.18
C GLY A 204 14.85 4.97 4.20
N LEU A 205 13.53 4.74 4.28
CA LEU A 205 12.53 5.77 4.55
C LEU A 205 11.96 5.56 5.96
N ALA A 206 11.77 6.65 6.71
CA ALA A 206 11.14 6.55 8.02
C ALA A 206 9.68 6.06 7.88
N THR A 207 9.22 5.18 8.78
CA THR A 207 7.87 4.58 8.72
C THR A 207 6.77 5.62 8.55
N LYS A 208 6.85 6.71 9.34
CA LYS A 208 5.87 7.80 9.29
C LYS A 208 5.87 8.58 7.98
N ALA A 209 6.87 8.44 7.12
CA ALA A 209 7.02 9.13 5.84
C ALA A 209 6.67 8.23 4.64
N SER A 210 6.24 6.98 4.88
CA SER A 210 5.90 6.03 3.82
C SER A 210 4.69 6.45 2.99
N CYS A 211 4.66 6.02 1.73
CA CYS A 211 3.55 6.28 0.80
C CYS A 211 3.41 5.13 -0.21
N PRO A 212 2.23 4.96 -0.85
CA PRO A 212 2.00 3.88 -1.80
C PRO A 212 3.04 3.82 -2.94
N GLU A 213 3.48 4.96 -3.47
CA GLU A 213 4.51 5.02 -4.50
C GLU A 213 5.86 4.55 -3.96
N ALA A 214 6.24 4.89 -2.73
CA ALA A 214 7.49 4.42 -2.13
C ALA A 214 7.49 2.89 -1.98
N ILE A 215 6.40 2.30 -1.48
CA ILE A 215 6.22 0.84 -1.36
C ILE A 215 6.33 0.18 -2.74
N TRP A 216 5.68 0.77 -3.75
CA TRP A 216 5.77 0.29 -5.13
C TRP A 216 7.19 0.36 -5.70
N GLN A 217 7.90 1.47 -5.51
CA GLN A 217 9.27 1.64 -5.98
C GLN A 217 10.23 0.68 -5.26
N ALA A 218 10.01 0.42 -3.97
CA ALA A 218 10.74 -0.57 -3.21
C ALA A 218 10.53 -1.99 -3.77
N ALA A 219 9.28 -2.42 -3.95
CA ALA A 219 8.98 -3.71 -4.57
C ALA A 219 9.58 -3.86 -5.98
N ARG A 220 9.62 -2.77 -6.75
CA ARG A 220 10.06 -2.78 -8.15
C ARG A 220 11.57 -2.70 -8.34
N TRP A 221 12.28 -1.94 -7.52
CA TRP A 221 13.71 -1.65 -7.71
C TRP A 221 14.57 -2.08 -6.55
N TRP A 222 14.03 -2.20 -5.33
CA TRP A 222 14.78 -2.66 -4.16
C TRP A 222 14.66 -4.17 -3.93
N HIS A 223 14.16 -4.92 -4.91
CA HIS A 223 14.00 -6.38 -4.79
C HIS A 223 15.25 -7.16 -4.37
N GLN A 224 16.46 -6.63 -4.64
CA GLN A 224 17.74 -7.21 -4.23
C GLN A 224 18.01 -7.06 -2.72
N TYR A 225 17.47 -6.01 -2.09
CA TYR A 225 17.57 -5.82 -0.63
C TYR A 225 16.90 -6.95 0.16
N TYR A 226 15.84 -7.52 -0.42
CA TYR A 226 15.07 -8.60 0.19
C TYR A 226 15.67 -9.99 -0.07
N GLU A 227 16.74 -10.08 -0.87
CA GLU A 227 17.48 -11.31 -1.09
C GLU A 227 18.30 -11.63 0.17
N LYS A 228 17.66 -12.13 1.23
CA LYS A 228 18.39 -12.77 2.32
C LYS A 228 18.99 -14.09 1.78
N PRO A 229 20.29 -14.37 1.97
CA PRO A 229 20.84 -15.68 1.66
C PRO A 229 20.15 -16.72 2.55
N LEU A 230 19.63 -17.79 1.93
CA LEU A 230 19.13 -18.94 2.68
C LEU A 230 20.33 -19.64 3.35
N PRO A 231 20.17 -20.22 4.55
CA PRO A 231 21.16 -21.15 5.09
C PRO A 231 21.41 -22.29 4.07
N PRO A 232 22.67 -22.74 3.90
CA PRO A 232 23.06 -23.74 2.89
C PRO A 232 22.29 -25.07 2.98
N GLU A 233 21.69 -25.36 4.15
CA GLU A 233 20.88 -26.55 4.41
C GLU A 233 19.49 -26.52 3.76
N LEU A 234 19.05 -25.37 3.23
CA LEU A 234 17.71 -25.15 2.64
C LEU A 234 17.77 -24.77 1.14
N GLU A 235 18.94 -24.90 0.49
CA GLU A 235 19.14 -24.46 -0.90
C GLU A 235 18.44 -25.33 -1.96
N GLU A 236 18.11 -26.60 -1.64
CA GLU A 236 17.36 -27.45 -2.58
C GLU A 236 15.87 -27.09 -2.62
N GLY A 237 15.53 -26.13 -3.49
CA GLY A 237 14.18 -25.96 -4.02
C GLY A 237 13.35 -24.78 -3.51
N ARG A 238 13.87 -23.94 -2.60
CA ARG A 238 13.18 -22.70 -2.18
C ARG A 238 13.77 -21.45 -2.85
N GLN A 239 12.96 -20.78 -3.66
CA GLN A 239 13.32 -19.52 -4.34
C GLN A 239 13.68 -18.42 -3.35
N VAL A 240 14.76 -17.67 -3.66
CA VAL A 240 15.13 -16.40 -3.02
C VAL A 240 13.90 -15.50 -2.91
N ALA A 241 13.59 -15.06 -1.69
CA ALA A 241 12.31 -14.47 -1.34
C ALA A 241 12.25 -12.98 -1.76
N LYS A 242 11.98 -12.71 -3.03
CA LYS A 242 11.80 -11.35 -3.56
C LYS A 242 10.35 -10.87 -3.39
N PRO A 243 10.10 -9.56 -3.30
CA PRO A 243 8.75 -9.02 -3.47
C PRO A 243 8.18 -9.51 -4.80
N ARG A 244 6.95 -9.99 -4.79
CA ARG A 244 6.27 -10.53 -5.97
C ARG A 244 4.87 -9.99 -6.07
N GLY A 245 4.31 -9.95 -7.26
CA GLY A 245 3.01 -9.32 -7.41
C GLY A 245 2.47 -9.27 -8.83
N LEU A 246 1.19 -8.97 -8.89
CA LEU A 246 0.44 -8.77 -10.11
C LEU A 246 -0.16 -7.37 -10.05
N TYR A 247 -0.13 -6.66 -11.17
CA TYR A 247 -0.72 -5.33 -11.21
C TYR A 247 -1.34 -5.04 -12.56
N TRP A 248 -2.29 -4.12 -12.61
CA TRP A 248 -2.71 -3.48 -13.84
C TRP A 248 -2.90 -1.99 -13.60
N VAL A 249 -2.66 -1.23 -14.65
CA VAL A 249 -2.86 0.22 -14.66
C VAL A 249 -3.93 0.55 -15.68
N GLY A 250 -5.17 0.72 -15.20
CA GLY A 250 -6.31 1.11 -16.04
C GLY A 250 -6.26 2.58 -16.45
N GLN A 251 -5.55 3.41 -15.69
CA GLN A 251 -5.32 4.82 -15.96
C GLN A 251 -3.85 5.17 -15.70
N ARG A 252 -3.07 5.27 -16.79
CA ARG A 252 -1.63 5.58 -16.73
C ARG A 252 -1.35 7.05 -16.40
N HIS A 253 -2.08 7.97 -17.01
CA HIS A 253 -1.98 9.38 -16.67
C HIS A 253 -3.05 9.71 -15.65
N ALA A 254 -2.66 10.14 -14.44
CA ALA A 254 -3.64 10.63 -13.50
C ALA A 254 -4.36 11.82 -14.16
N CYS A 255 -5.65 11.65 -14.41
CA CYS A 255 -6.53 12.74 -14.79
C CYS A 255 -7.77 12.65 -13.90
N LEU A 256 -8.25 13.82 -13.49
CA LEU A 256 -9.61 13.93 -12.98
C LEU A 256 -10.52 13.48 -14.11
N ARG A 257 -11.39 12.51 -13.83
CA ARG A 257 -12.54 12.29 -14.70
C ARG A 257 -13.63 13.22 -14.19
N GLU A 258 -14.12 14.08 -15.08
CA GLU A 258 -15.30 14.89 -14.81
C GLU A 258 -16.44 13.95 -14.36
N PHE A 259 -17.09 14.33 -13.26
CA PHE A 259 -18.18 13.58 -12.63
C PHE A 259 -19.45 13.64 -13.50
#